data_AF-A0A511YMC6-F1
#
_entry.id   AF-A0A511YMC6-F1
#
_cell.length_a   1.000
_cell.length_b   1.000
_cell.length_c   1.000
_cell.angle_alpha   90.00
_cell.angle_beta   90.00
_cell.angle_gamma   90.00
#
_symmetry.space_group_name_H-M   'P 1'
#
loop_
_entity.id
_entity.type
_entity.pdbx_description
1 polymer ?
#
loop_
_entity_poly.entity_id
_entity_poly.type
_entity_poly.pdbx_seq_one_letter_code
_entity_poly.pdbx_strand_id
1 'polypeptide(L)'
;MNYKLQLRTPDSTPNLVFNTIFFDAFKVNIVERYFGRVPKSCEVLFKIRTLDDVLVQRKDGNTRVKIKDADLETYMRLIKVLGSYEYRNHLINRNEAEQDLVHFILRLVIMNYDLN
;
A
#
# COMPACT_ATOMS: atom_id res chain seq x y z
N MET A 1 1.87 15.94 7.09
CA MET A 1 0.56 15.33 6.78
C MET A 1 0.35 14.20 7.77
N ASN A 2 -0.76 14.20 8.48
CA ASN A 2 -1.05 13.13 9.43
C ASN A 2 -1.51 11.90 8.67
N TYR A 3 -0.97 10.73 9.05
CA TYR A 3 -1.41 9.45 8.53
C TYR A 3 -1.34 8.39 9.61
N LYS A 4 -2.11 7.32 9.43
CA LYS A 4 -1.96 6.08 10.20
C LYS A 4 -1.75 4.92 9.24
N LEU A 5 -0.63 4.22 9.42
CA LEU A 5 -0.31 3.02 8.65
C LEU A 5 -0.80 1.78 9.39
N GLN A 6 -1.54 0.93 8.69
CA GLN A 6 -1.99 -0.37 9.18
C GLN A 6 -1.47 -1.46 8.25
N LEU A 7 -0.48 -2.21 8.71
CA LEU A 7 0.11 -3.33 7.97
C LEU A 7 -0.55 -4.65 8.35
N ARG A 8 -0.69 -5.55 7.38
CA ARG A 8 -1.13 -6.95 7.57
C ARG A 8 -2.34 -7.08 8.49
N THR A 9 -3.47 -6.54 8.05
CA THR A 9 -4.71 -6.61 8.85
C THR A 9 -5.14 -8.06 9.17
N PRO A 10 -5.84 -8.30 10.30
CA PRO A 10 -6.07 -9.63 10.86
C PRO A 10 -6.78 -10.61 9.94
N ASP A 11 -7.61 -10.14 9.00
CA ASP A 11 -8.36 -10.96 8.06
C ASP A 11 -7.55 -11.40 6.83
N SER A 12 -6.22 -11.36 6.91
CA SER A 12 -5.33 -11.77 5.83
C SER A 12 -5.36 -13.29 5.64
N THR A 13 -6.00 -13.75 4.56
CA THR A 13 -5.89 -15.15 4.13
C THR A 13 -4.43 -15.48 3.72
N PRO A 14 -4.00 -16.76 3.68
CA PRO A 14 -2.59 -17.13 3.47
C PRO A 14 -1.92 -16.56 2.20
N ASN A 15 -2.72 -16.14 1.23
CA ASN A 15 -2.26 -15.59 -0.05
C ASN A 15 -2.73 -14.15 -0.29
N LEU A 16 -3.42 -13.52 0.67
CA LEU A 16 -3.88 -12.13 0.56
C LEU A 16 -3.40 -11.33 1.76
N VAL A 17 -2.61 -10.29 1.50
CA VAL A 17 -2.22 -9.32 2.53
C VAL A 17 -2.92 -8.01 2.27
N PHE A 18 -3.49 -7.45 3.32
CA PHE A 18 -4.21 -6.19 3.29
C PHE A 18 -3.49 -5.16 4.14
N ASN A 19 -3.04 -4.09 3.49
CA ASN A 19 -2.46 -2.91 4.13
C ASN A 19 -3.37 -1.72 3.88
N THR A 20 -3.46 -0.80 4.85
CA THR A 20 -4.25 0.43 4.70
C THR A 20 -3.46 1.62 5.21
N ILE A 21 -3.47 2.71 4.43
CA ILE A 21 -2.98 4.02 4.85
C ILE A 21 -4.20 4.91 5.05
N PHE A 22 -4.40 5.39 6.27
CA PHE A 22 -5.47 6.34 6.60
C PHE A 22 -4.90 7.75 6.57
N PHE A 23 -5.56 8.63 5.83
CA PHE A 23 -5.35 10.08 5.86
C PHE A 23 -6.60 10.75 6.42
N ASP A 24 -6.49 12.05 6.71
CA ASP A 24 -7.59 12.83 7.29
C ASP A 24 -8.81 12.94 6.37
N ALA A 25 -8.64 12.82 5.05
CA ALA A 25 -9.72 12.97 4.06
C ALA A 25 -10.10 11.69 3.31
N PHE A 26 -9.20 10.70 3.27
CA PHE A 26 -9.40 9.46 2.52
C PHE A 26 -8.52 8.33 3.07
N LYS A 27 -8.75 7.12 2.60
CA LYS A 27 -7.87 5.97 2.87
C LYS A 27 -7.45 5.28 1.59
N VAL A 28 -6.24 4.74 1.61
CA VAL A 28 -5.69 3.92 0.53
C VAL A 28 -5.67 2.48 1.01
N ASN A 29 -6.48 1.64 0.39
CA ASN A 29 -6.46 0.20 0.63
C ASN A 29 -5.55 -0.47 -0.38
N ILE A 30 -4.56 -1.21 0.11
CA ILE A 30 -3.57 -1.91 -0.70
C ILE A 30 -3.75 -3.41 -0.45
N VAL A 31 -3.81 -4.17 -1.54
CA VAL A 31 -4.01 -5.62 -1.55
C VAL A 31 -2.85 -6.27 -2.27
N GLU A 32 -2.10 -7.10 -1.56
CA GLU A 32 -1.08 -7.97 -2.11
C GLU A 32 -1.67 -9.37 -2.30
N ARG A 33 -1.49 -9.94 -3.48
CA ARG A 33 -1.97 -11.28 -3.84
C ARG A 33 -0.78 -12.14 -4.21
N TYR A 34 -0.56 -13.20 -3.44
CA TYR A 34 0.54 -14.12 -3.66
C TYR A 34 0.05 -15.41 -4.33
N PHE A 35 0.73 -15.83 -5.40
CA PHE A 35 0.36 -17.02 -6.16
C PHE A 35 1.59 -17.80 -6.67
N GLY A 36 1.38 -19.07 -7.00
CA GLY A 36 2.43 -19.96 -7.52
C GLY A 36 3.16 -20.79 -6.46
N ARG A 37 3.96 -21.74 -6.95
CA ARG A 37 4.95 -22.49 -6.15
C ARG A 37 6.24 -21.67 -6.11
N VAL A 38 6.99 -21.76 -5.01
CA VAL A 38 8.13 -20.90 -4.68
C VAL A 38 9.09 -20.73 -5.89
N PRO A 39 9.51 -19.49 -6.22
CA PRO A 39 9.15 -18.22 -5.58
C PRO A 39 7.71 -17.78 -5.90
N LYS A 40 6.95 -17.41 -4.86
CA LYS A 40 5.57 -16.90 -5.04
C LYS A 40 5.62 -15.59 -5.82
N SER A 41 4.92 -15.52 -6.94
CA SER A 41 4.63 -14.26 -7.62
C SER A 41 3.71 -13.41 -6.76
N CYS A 42 3.85 -12.08 -6.85
CA CYS A 42 3.03 -11.13 -6.11
C CYS A 42 2.38 -10.15 -7.09
N GLU A 43 1.07 -9.96 -6.97
CA GLU A 43 0.34 -8.87 -7.59
C GLU A 43 -0.10 -7.88 -6.52
N VAL A 44 0.21 -6.60 -6.71
CA VAL A 44 -0.18 -5.54 -5.79
C VAL A 44 -1.15 -4.59 -6.47
N LEU A 45 -2.28 -4.36 -5.80
CA LEU A 45 -3.36 -3.50 -6.24
C LEU A 45 -3.65 -2.48 -5.14
N PHE A 46 -4.00 -1.25 -5.50
CA PHE A 46 -4.55 -0.30 -4.53
C PHE A 46 -5.81 0.40 -5.02
N LYS A 47 -6.63 0.85 -4.07
CA LYS A 47 -7.87 1.59 -4.26
C LYS A 47 -7.94 2.74 -3.27
N ILE A 48 -8.61 3.82 -3.65
CA ILE A 48 -8.91 4.95 -2.76
C ILE A 48 -10.36 4.88 -2.32
N ARG A 49 -10.61 5.19 -1.05
CA ARG A 49 -11.94 5.38 -0.51
C ARG A 49 -12.04 6.67 0.28
N THR A 50 -13.21 7.28 0.28
CA THR A 50 -13.55 8.36 1.22
C THR A 50 -13.59 7.83 2.66
N LEU A 51 -13.74 8.73 3.63
CA LEU A 51 -13.96 8.34 5.02
C LEU A 51 -15.23 7.49 5.21
N ASP A 52 -16.27 7.76 4.43
CA ASP A 52 -17.53 7.00 4.39
C ASP A 52 -17.44 5.68 3.60
N ASP A 53 -16.23 5.20 3.33
CA ASP A 53 -15.93 3.95 2.63
C ASP A 53 -16.38 3.89 1.15
N VAL A 54 -16.72 5.04 0.54
CA VAL A 54 -17.11 5.12 -0.87
C VAL A 54 -15.87 5.02 -1.76
N LEU A 55 -15.90 4.11 -2.75
CA LEU A 55 -14.81 3.95 -3.72
C LEU A 55 -14.70 5.17 -4.64
N VAL A 56 -13.50 5.73 -4.71
CA VAL A 56 -13.17 6.82 -5.63
C VAL A 56 -12.78 6.23 -6.98
N GLN A 57 -13.28 6.81 -8.07
CA GLN A 57 -12.91 6.39 -9.43
C GLN A 57 -11.60 7.07 -9.85
N ARG A 58 -10.80 6.34 -10.63
CA ARG A 58 -9.60 6.87 -11.29
C ARG A 58 -9.99 7.75 -12.47
N LYS A 59 -9.00 8.47 -12.99
CA LYS A 59 -9.13 9.31 -14.21
C LYS A 59 -9.63 8.52 -15.43
N ASP A 60 -9.33 7.22 -15.49
CA ASP A 60 -9.70 6.32 -16.59
C ASP A 60 -11.02 5.56 -16.35
N GLY A 61 -11.78 5.90 -15.30
CA GLY A 61 -13.04 5.24 -14.93
C GLY A 61 -12.87 3.90 -14.20
N ASN A 62 -11.64 3.41 -13.99
CA ASN A 62 -11.41 2.21 -13.18
C ASN A 62 -11.37 2.55 -11.68
N THR A 63 -11.65 1.59 -10.80
CA THR A 63 -11.61 1.81 -9.34
C THR A 63 -10.32 1.31 -8.67
N ARG A 64 -9.40 0.71 -9.43
CA ARG A 64 -8.19 0.08 -8.91
C ARG A 64 -6.98 0.39 -9.77
N VAL A 65 -5.84 0.56 -9.12
CA VAL A 65 -4.53 0.69 -9.76
C VAL A 65 -3.75 -0.59 -9.48
N LYS A 66 -3.10 -1.13 -10.51
CA LYS A 66 -2.13 -2.21 -10.36
C LYS A 66 -0.72 -1.64 -10.34
N ILE A 67 0.04 -1.97 -9.31
CA ILE A 67 1.46 -1.63 -9.22
C ILE A 67 2.23 -2.67 -10.03
N LYS A 68 3.05 -2.22 -10.98
CA LYS A 68 3.76 -3.08 -11.95
C LYS A 68 5.23 -2.70 -12.05
N ASP A 69 6.02 -3.60 -12.62
CA ASP A 69 7.41 -3.35 -13.06
C ASP A 69 8.26 -2.70 -11.95
N ALA A 70 8.97 -1.60 -12.26
CA ALA A 70 9.84 -0.91 -11.30
C ALA A 70 9.11 -0.36 -10.06
N ASP A 71 7.84 0.03 -10.19
CA ASP A 71 7.03 0.45 -9.04
C ASP A 71 6.70 -0.75 -8.15
N LEU A 72 6.50 -1.94 -8.72
CA LEU A 72 6.26 -3.17 -7.94
C LEU A 72 7.53 -3.57 -7.17
N GLU A 73 8.70 -3.51 -7.82
CA GLU A 73 9.99 -3.76 -7.16
C GLU A 73 10.23 -2.79 -6.00
N THR A 74 9.95 -1.50 -6.22
CA THR A 74 10.07 -0.45 -5.20
C THR A 74 9.13 -0.71 -4.03
N TYR A 75 7.85 -1.01 -4.31
CA TYR A 75 6.87 -1.36 -3.30
C TYR A 75 7.32 -2.55 -2.44
N MET A 76 7.75 -3.63 -3.08
CA MET A 76 8.19 -4.84 -2.39
C MET A 76 9.42 -4.60 -1.51
N ARG A 77 10.35 -3.75 -1.96
CA ARG A 77 11.51 -3.33 -1.14
C ARG A 77 11.07 -2.58 0.11
N LEU A 78 10.16 -1.62 -0.03
CA LEU A 78 9.65 -0.81 1.10
C LEU A 78 8.89 -1.68 2.11
N ILE A 79 8.02 -2.58 1.64
CA ILE A 79 7.31 -3.54 2.51
C ILE A 79 8.28 -4.48 3.23
N LYS A 80 9.37 -4.90 2.57
CA LYS A 80 10.40 -5.74 3.20
C LYS A 80 11.10 -5.02 4.35
N VAL A 81 11.37 -3.72 4.23
CA VAL A 81 11.94 -2.90 5.31
C VAL A 81 10.98 -2.86 6.51
N LEU A 82 9.69 -2.59 6.27
CA LEU A 82 8.68 -2.57 7.34
C LEU A 82 8.41 -3.96 7.96
N GLY A 83 8.74 -5.02 7.23
CA GLY A 83 8.68 -6.39 7.72
C GLY A 83 9.94 -6.84 8.46
N SER A 84 11.02 -6.06 8.46
CA SER A 84 12.35 -6.47 8.90
C SER A 84 12.49 -6.53 10.41
N TYR A 85 13.53 -7.23 10.87
CA TYR A 85 13.87 -7.30 12.29
C TYR A 85 14.25 -5.91 12.82
N GLU A 86 14.99 -5.14 12.03
CA GLU A 86 15.45 -3.80 12.37
C GLU A 86 14.29 -2.85 12.62
N TYR A 87 13.28 -2.86 11.74
CA TYR A 87 12.08 -2.05 11.93
C TYR A 87 11.31 -2.47 13.19
N ARG A 88 11.09 -3.78 13.39
CA ARG A 88 10.33 -4.30 14.54
C ARG A 88 10.99 -4.03 15.89
N ASN A 89 12.33 -4.03 15.92
CA ASN A 89 13.11 -3.80 17.13
C ASN A 89 13.63 -2.36 17.25
N HIS A 90 13.07 -1.42 16.47
CA HIS A 90 13.41 0.01 16.54
C HIS A 90 14.91 0.31 16.29
N LEU A 91 15.59 -0.52 15.50
CA LEU A 91 16.99 -0.34 15.12
C LEU A 91 17.18 0.63 13.94
N ILE A 92 16.08 1.02 13.30
CA ILE A 92 16.01 2.07 12.28
C ILE A 92 14.93 3.08 12.65
N ASN A 93 14.99 4.27 12.05
CA ASN A 93 13.94 5.28 12.23
C ASN A 93 12.63 4.79 11.59
N ARG A 94 11.67 4.41 12.45
CA ARG A 94 10.36 3.90 12.01
C ARG A 94 9.56 4.93 11.22
N ASN A 95 9.63 6.19 11.63
CA ASN A 95 8.88 7.26 10.98
C ASN A 95 9.38 7.47 9.55
N GLU A 96 10.69 7.46 9.33
CA GLU A 96 11.28 7.54 7.99
C GLU A 96 10.87 6.34 7.12
N ALA A 97 11.00 5.12 7.65
CA ALA A 97 10.64 3.91 6.91
C ALA A 97 9.14 3.87 6.52
N GLU A 98 8.25 4.29 7.43
CA GLU A 98 6.82 4.40 7.15
C GLU A 98 6.54 5.51 6.14
N GLN A 99 7.21 6.66 6.28
CA GLN A 99 7.04 7.82 5.41
C GLN A 99 7.47 7.52 3.97
N ASP A 100 8.54 6.74 3.77
CA ASP A 100 8.98 6.32 2.42
C ASP A 100 7.90 5.53 1.69
N LEU A 101 7.25 4.57 2.37
CA LEU A 101 6.12 3.83 1.80
C LEU A 101 4.95 4.76 1.50
N VAL A 102 4.60 5.63 2.44
CA VAL A 102 3.46 6.55 2.30
C VAL A 102 3.67 7.50 1.13
N HIS A 103 4.85 8.13 1.02
CA HIS A 103 5.20 9.01 -0.09
C HIS A 103 5.18 8.29 -1.43
N PHE A 104 5.71 7.06 -1.49
CA PHE A 104 5.66 6.25 -2.70
C PHE A 104 4.21 6.00 -3.14
N ILE A 105 3.33 5.60 -2.22
CA ILE A 105 1.91 5.35 -2.53
C ILE A 105 1.19 6.64 -2.92
N LEU A 106 1.46 7.76 -2.25
CA LEU A 106 0.88 9.07 -2.59
C LEU A 106 1.26 9.53 -3.99
N ARG A 107 2.53 9.33 -4.40
CA ARG A 107 2.95 9.57 -5.78
C ARG A 107 2.06 8.79 -6.76
N LEU A 108 1.86 7.49 -6.52
CA LEU A 108 1.01 6.66 -7.38
C LEU A 108 -0.46 7.11 -7.37
N VAL A 109 -0.96 7.54 -6.21
CA VAL A 109 -2.32 8.10 -6.06
C VAL A 109 -2.48 9.34 -6.93
N ILE A 110 -1.60 10.33 -6.81
CA ILE A 110 -1.66 11.60 -7.57
C ILE A 110 -1.57 11.34 -9.08
N MET A 111 -0.78 10.35 -9.49
CA MET A 111 -0.66 9.97 -10.91
C MET A 111 -1.93 9.33 -11.47
N ASN A 112 -2.78 8.72 -10.64
CA ASN A 112 -3.89 7.86 -11.09
C ASN A 112 -5.30 8.37 -10.74
N TYR A 113 -5.41 9.34 -9.83
CA TYR A 113 -6.68 9.89 -9.35
C TYR A 113 -6.69 11.40 -9.47
N ASP A 114 -7.85 11.98 -9.78
CA ASP A 114 -8.08 13.40 -9.64
C ASP A 114 -8.59 13.67 -8.22
N LEU A 115 -7.67 14.06 -7.35
CA LEU A 115 -7.99 14.58 -6.04
C LEU A 115 -8.23 16.09 -6.21
N ASN A 116 -9.46 16.45 -6.56
CA ASN A 116 -9.92 17.85 -6.56
C ASN A 116 -10.24 18.32 -5.15
#